data_AF-A0A5B6Z027-F1
#
_entry.id   AF-A0A5B6Z027-F1
#
_cell.length_a   1.000
_cell.length_b   1.000
_cell.length_c   1.000
_cell.angle_alpha   90.00
_cell.angle_beta   90.00
_cell.angle_gamma   90.00
#
_symmetry.space_group_name_H-M   'P 1'
#
loop_
_entity.id
_entity.type
_entity.pdbx_description
1 polymer ?
#
loop_
_entity_poly.entity_id
_entity_poly.type
_entity_poly.pdbx_seq_one_letter_code
_entity_poly.pdbx_strand_id
1 'polypeptide(L)'
;QHINSSGNLDAVTSVTLKDGTKVLAPDSSRIAYEDEAKLMLLQEWNLFDSMLCSSYIATKLKTWSDNGMKKLMLLLAQMGFALEECKQKFQYMSVEIKRKMKDEFEQFLPKYGLTDFYYRGFLLLHGHSSRVSAADVVYGVTALLESFVESDGSCASKQFGVAYDALSLSKLEKLELGMQHAIKIQMAILRQGSAAITKKGSIRSGGKFRWVKLEDSADTKLLGYPQALTKFSYFLMDALREKGAKMKPLVCVCYAQERNKVLIVGVCGKPRLGAVQGNAFGIAFRNAAEETGAEFFHELFESSWIVLDAVAVNSFMIRLTEKL
;
A
#
# COMPACT_ATOMS: atom_id res chain seq x y z
N GLN A 1 16.54 -18.93 11.41
CA GLN A 1 15.63 -19.92 10.81
C GLN A 1 16.03 -20.07 9.35
N HIS A 2 16.66 -21.18 8.98
CA HIS A 2 16.96 -21.48 7.58
C HIS A 2 15.66 -21.90 6.91
N ILE A 3 15.17 -21.10 5.96
CA ILE A 3 14.08 -21.51 5.07
C ILE A 3 14.71 -22.49 4.09
N ASN A 4 14.50 -23.78 4.33
CA ASN A 4 14.90 -24.83 3.40
C ASN A 4 14.15 -24.63 2.07
N SER A 5 14.90 -24.45 1.00
CA SER A 5 14.46 -24.36 -0.39
C SER A 5 13.95 -25.70 -0.95
N SER A 6 13.26 -26.49 -0.12
CA SER A 6 12.81 -27.85 -0.44
C SER A 6 11.54 -27.91 -1.28
N GLY A 7 10.88 -26.77 -1.53
CA GLY A 7 9.58 -26.74 -2.23
C GLY A 7 9.62 -27.07 -3.72
N ASN A 8 10.78 -27.36 -4.31
CA ASN A 8 10.93 -27.56 -5.75
C ASN A 8 11.94 -28.65 -6.14
N LEU A 9 12.25 -29.60 -5.26
CA LEU A 9 13.28 -30.63 -5.53
C LEU A 9 12.92 -31.55 -6.72
N ASP A 10 11.63 -31.70 -7.03
CA ASP A 10 11.15 -32.65 -8.05
C ASP A 10 10.71 -32.00 -9.38
N ALA A 11 10.80 -30.67 -9.52
CA ALA A 11 10.43 -29.99 -10.75
C ALA A 11 11.60 -29.98 -11.74
N VAL A 12 11.39 -30.48 -12.98
CA VAL A 12 12.37 -30.37 -14.06
C VAL A 12 12.60 -28.89 -14.36
N THR A 13 13.76 -28.37 -13.98
CA THR A 13 14.11 -26.95 -14.14
C THR A 13 14.87 -26.65 -15.44
N SER A 14 15.37 -27.68 -16.12
CA SER A 14 16.10 -27.54 -17.39
C SER A 14 15.85 -28.71 -18.33
N VAL A 15 15.62 -28.40 -19.61
CA VAL A 15 15.55 -29.34 -20.73
C VAL A 15 16.83 -29.21 -21.55
N THR A 16 17.46 -30.34 -21.88
CA THR A 16 18.61 -30.33 -22.80
C THR A 16 18.09 -30.55 -24.22
N LEU A 17 18.31 -29.57 -25.09
CA LEU A 17 17.98 -29.65 -26.50
C LEU A 17 18.88 -30.67 -27.23
N LYS A 18 18.47 -31.09 -28.43
CA LYS A 18 19.18 -32.12 -29.22
C LYS A 18 20.63 -31.74 -29.58
N ASP A 19 20.97 -30.46 -29.53
CA ASP A 19 22.29 -29.89 -29.75
C ASP A 19 23.16 -29.80 -28.48
N GLY A 20 22.65 -30.26 -27.33
CA GLY A 20 23.32 -30.18 -26.03
C GLY A 20 23.08 -28.88 -25.26
N THR A 21 22.33 -27.93 -25.81
CA THR A 21 22.00 -26.67 -25.14
C THR A 21 21.03 -26.92 -23.99
N LYS A 22 21.41 -26.57 -22.76
CA LYS A 22 20.51 -26.62 -21.60
C LYS A 22 19.66 -25.35 -21.54
N VAL A 23 18.36 -25.51 -21.73
CA VAL A 23 17.37 -24.42 -21.64
C VAL A 23 16.50 -24.64 -20.41
N LEU A 24 15.99 -23.58 -19.80
CA LEU A 24 15.02 -23.70 -18.71
C LEU A 24 13.75 -24.40 -19.22
N ALA A 25 13.15 -25.27 -18.39
CA ALA A 25 11.90 -25.92 -18.76
C ALA A 25 10.77 -24.87 -18.88
N PRO A 26 10.06 -24.79 -20.01
CA PRO A 26 9.09 -23.72 -20.31
C PRO A 26 7.97 -23.55 -19.28
N ASP A 27 7.54 -24.64 -18.64
CA ASP A 27 6.42 -24.65 -17.69
C ASP A 27 6.88 -24.70 -16.22
N SER A 28 8.18 -24.54 -15.97
CA SER A 28 8.69 -24.56 -14.60
C SER A 28 8.38 -23.24 -13.89
N SER A 29 7.56 -23.33 -12.85
CA SER A 29 7.37 -22.25 -11.89
C SER A 29 8.28 -22.47 -10.70
N ARG A 30 9.01 -21.44 -10.28
CA ARG A 30 9.85 -21.53 -9.07
C ARG A 30 9.71 -20.31 -8.20
N ILE A 31 9.64 -20.54 -6.90
CA ILE A 31 9.71 -19.48 -5.90
C ILE A 31 11.17 -19.34 -5.49
N ALA A 32 11.70 -18.12 -5.57
CA ALA A 32 13.01 -17.75 -5.08
C ALA A 32 12.86 -16.69 -3.98
N TYR A 33 13.80 -16.63 -3.06
CA TYR A 33 13.94 -15.46 -2.20
C TYR A 33 14.86 -14.45 -2.90
N GLU A 34 14.61 -13.16 -2.69
CA GLU A 34 15.45 -12.08 -3.21
C GLU A 34 15.42 -10.91 -2.21
N ASP A 35 16.46 -10.10 -2.17
CA ASP A 35 16.43 -8.85 -1.40
C ASP A 35 15.70 -7.80 -2.25
N GLU A 36 14.47 -7.52 -1.88
CA GLU A 36 13.54 -6.65 -2.60
C GLU A 36 13.62 -5.22 -2.08
N ALA A 37 13.63 -4.25 -2.99
CA ALA A 37 13.55 -2.84 -2.63
C ALA A 37 12.14 -2.49 -2.12
N LYS A 38 12.03 -1.59 -1.13
CA LYS A 38 10.74 -1.06 -0.65
C LYS A 38 10.14 -0.04 -1.64
N LEU A 39 9.98 -0.49 -2.88
CA LEU A 39 9.39 0.22 -4.01
C LEU A 39 8.11 -0.48 -4.42
N MET A 40 7.01 0.27 -4.41
CA MET A 40 5.71 -0.27 -4.80
C MET A 40 5.63 -0.45 -6.32
N LEU A 41 5.34 -1.68 -6.77
CA LEU A 41 4.96 -1.98 -8.15
C LEU A 41 5.96 -1.48 -9.20
N LEU A 42 7.25 -1.57 -8.91
CA LEU A 42 8.30 -1.02 -9.77
C LEU A 42 8.25 -1.58 -11.19
N GLN A 43 7.97 -2.88 -11.35
CA GLN A 43 7.87 -3.53 -12.66
C GLN A 43 6.68 -3.04 -13.50
N GLU A 44 5.62 -2.57 -12.84
CA GLU A 44 4.39 -2.10 -13.48
C GLU A 44 4.35 -0.58 -13.70
N TRP A 45 5.39 0.11 -13.25
CA TRP A 45 5.44 1.58 -13.23
C TRP A 45 6.80 2.09 -13.72
N ASN A 46 7.17 3.31 -13.31
CA ASN A 46 8.49 3.89 -13.53
C ASN A 46 9.19 4.11 -12.19
N LEU A 47 10.51 4.24 -12.24
CA LEU A 47 11.32 4.38 -11.03
C LEU A 47 10.95 5.63 -10.23
N PHE A 48 10.75 6.75 -10.91
CA PHE A 48 10.48 8.04 -10.29
C PHE A 48 9.17 8.01 -9.48
N ASP A 49 8.08 7.58 -10.09
CA ASP A 49 6.76 7.54 -9.48
C ASP A 49 6.66 6.44 -8.42
N SER A 50 7.30 5.28 -8.65
CA SER A 50 7.38 4.23 -7.65
C SER A 50 8.10 4.74 -6.39
N MET A 51 9.22 5.46 -6.53
CA MET A 51 9.89 6.11 -5.40
C MET A 51 9.02 7.20 -4.76
N LEU A 52 8.37 8.03 -5.57
CA LEU A 52 7.52 9.12 -5.12
C LEU A 52 6.34 8.63 -4.25
N CYS A 53 5.72 7.52 -4.67
CA CYS A 53 4.49 6.99 -4.07
C CYS A 53 4.75 5.95 -2.98
N SER A 54 5.93 5.34 -2.93
CA SER A 54 6.27 4.37 -1.89
C SER A 54 6.27 5.03 -0.52
N SER A 55 5.39 4.57 0.38
CA SER A 55 5.16 5.23 1.68
C SER A 55 6.42 5.42 2.52
N TYR A 56 7.38 4.48 2.45
CA TYR A 56 8.67 4.60 3.13
C TYR A 56 9.48 5.81 2.65
N ILE A 57 9.66 5.94 1.33
CA ILE A 57 10.41 7.06 0.73
C ILE A 57 9.64 8.36 0.91
N ALA A 58 8.34 8.35 0.57
CA ALA A 58 7.50 9.54 0.60
C ALA A 58 7.51 10.22 1.98
N THR A 59 7.48 9.43 3.05
CA THR A 59 7.52 9.95 4.43
C THR A 59 8.90 10.44 4.86
N LYS A 60 9.97 9.70 4.53
CA LYS A 60 11.36 10.06 4.85
C LYS A 60 11.82 11.32 4.12
N LEU A 61 11.56 11.39 2.81
CA LEU A 61 11.96 12.52 1.97
C LEU A 61 10.96 13.68 2.01
N LYS A 62 9.76 13.47 2.57
CA LYS A 62 8.67 14.46 2.65
C LYS A 62 8.25 14.94 1.27
N THR A 63 8.01 13.99 0.36
CA THR A 63 7.74 14.25 -1.08
C THR A 63 6.45 15.02 -1.33
N TRP A 64 5.59 15.18 -0.32
CA TRP A 64 4.44 16.10 -0.35
C TRP A 64 4.81 17.59 -0.33
N SER A 65 6.10 17.93 -0.34
CA SER A 65 6.61 19.31 -0.37
C SER A 65 7.56 19.50 -1.54
N ASP A 66 7.61 20.72 -2.09
CA ASP A 66 8.54 21.05 -3.19
C ASP A 66 9.99 20.76 -2.84
N ASN A 67 10.38 20.99 -1.57
CA ASN A 67 11.71 20.66 -1.10
C ASN A 67 11.98 19.15 -1.07
N GLY A 68 10.97 18.35 -0.67
CA GLY A 68 11.07 16.89 -0.72
C GLY A 68 11.16 16.36 -2.15
N MET A 69 10.39 16.95 -3.08
CA MET A 69 10.49 16.64 -4.51
C MET A 69 11.87 16.96 -5.07
N LYS A 70 12.41 18.14 -4.75
CA LYS A 70 13.79 18.52 -5.13
C LYS A 70 14.83 17.57 -4.56
N LYS A 71 14.66 17.11 -3.32
CA LYS A 71 15.54 16.09 -2.71
C LYS A 71 15.50 14.76 -3.44
N LEU A 72 14.33 14.28 -3.83
CA LEU A 72 14.19 13.06 -4.63
C LEU A 72 14.86 13.19 -5.99
N MET A 73 14.65 14.33 -6.68
CA MET A 73 15.32 14.60 -7.96
C MET A 73 16.84 14.69 -7.82
N LEU A 74 17.33 15.36 -6.76
CA LEU A 74 18.75 15.45 -6.46
C LEU A 74 19.37 14.07 -6.15
N LEU A 75 18.66 13.23 -5.41
CA LEU A 75 19.09 11.87 -5.09
C LEU A 75 19.30 11.05 -6.38
N LEU A 76 18.32 11.07 -7.30
CA LEU A 76 18.43 10.38 -8.59
C LEU A 76 19.59 10.94 -9.44
N ALA A 77 19.76 12.25 -9.45
CA ALA A 77 20.86 12.89 -10.16
C ALA A 77 22.24 12.50 -9.58
N GLN A 78 22.36 12.37 -8.26
CA GLN A 78 23.60 11.95 -7.59
C GLN A 78 24.00 10.50 -7.93
N MET A 79 23.02 9.62 -8.18
CA MET A 79 23.25 8.25 -8.66
C MET A 79 23.56 8.17 -10.17
N GLY A 80 23.54 9.32 -10.85
CA GLY A 80 23.71 9.40 -12.30
C GLY A 80 22.57 8.70 -13.05
N PHE A 81 21.34 8.80 -12.56
CA PHE A 81 20.15 8.34 -13.26
C PHE A 81 19.48 9.54 -13.93
N ALA A 82 19.44 9.55 -15.26
CA ALA A 82 18.77 10.60 -16.01
C ALA A 82 17.27 10.63 -15.65
N LEU A 83 16.70 11.83 -15.51
CA LEU A 83 15.29 11.96 -15.13
C LEU A 83 14.35 11.35 -16.18
N GLU A 84 14.71 11.44 -17.45
CA GLU A 84 13.97 10.83 -18.57
C GLU A 84 13.95 9.30 -18.42
N GLU A 85 15.10 8.69 -18.13
CA GLU A 85 15.20 7.25 -17.84
C GLU A 85 14.36 6.85 -16.62
N CYS A 86 14.30 7.70 -15.59
CA CYS A 86 13.52 7.41 -14.38
C CYS A 86 12.00 7.51 -14.60
N LYS A 87 11.56 8.22 -15.65
CA LYS A 87 10.14 8.47 -15.95
C LYS A 87 9.55 7.54 -17.01
N GLN A 88 10.39 6.84 -17.79
CA GLN A 88 9.91 5.75 -18.65
C GLN A 88 9.57 4.50 -17.85
N LYS A 89 8.75 3.61 -18.43
CA LYS A 89 8.43 2.32 -17.79
C LYS A 89 9.71 1.60 -17.41
N PHE A 90 9.77 1.08 -16.18
CA PHE A 90 10.95 0.43 -15.64
C PHE A 90 11.40 -0.73 -16.54
N GLN A 91 10.47 -1.46 -17.15
CA GLN A 91 10.78 -2.54 -18.10
C GLN A 91 11.66 -2.06 -19.26
N TYR A 92 11.49 -0.83 -19.73
CA TYR A 92 12.25 -0.23 -20.85
C TYR A 92 13.50 0.54 -20.42
N MET A 93 13.68 0.78 -19.12
CA MET A 93 14.88 1.44 -18.59
C MET A 93 16.15 0.66 -18.95
N SER A 94 17.21 1.38 -19.28
CA SER A 94 18.51 0.84 -19.70
C SER A 94 19.06 -0.22 -18.74
N VAL A 95 19.67 -1.26 -19.30
CA VAL A 95 20.21 -2.40 -18.54
C VAL A 95 21.37 -1.94 -17.67
N GLU A 96 22.14 -0.96 -18.14
CA GLU A 96 23.26 -0.35 -17.43
C GLU A 96 22.79 0.29 -16.13
N ILE A 97 21.71 1.09 -16.16
CA ILE A 97 21.12 1.71 -14.96
C ILE A 97 20.61 0.64 -14.01
N LYS A 98 19.86 -0.35 -14.50
CA LYS A 98 19.34 -1.45 -13.68
C LYS A 98 20.46 -2.23 -12.99
N ARG A 99 21.59 -2.45 -13.67
CA ARG A 99 22.74 -3.20 -13.14
C ARG A 99 23.41 -2.48 -11.97
N LYS A 100 23.62 -1.16 -12.09
CA LYS A 100 24.23 -0.36 -11.01
C LYS A 100 23.25 0.08 -9.92
N MET A 101 21.94 -0.06 -10.16
CA MET A 101 20.90 0.49 -9.27
C MET A 101 21.04 0.08 -7.81
N LYS A 102 21.35 -1.21 -7.56
CA LYS A 102 21.51 -1.72 -6.19
C LYS A 102 22.68 -1.06 -5.47
N ASP A 103 23.84 -1.01 -6.11
CA ASP A 103 25.06 -0.42 -5.53
C ASP A 103 24.87 1.08 -5.25
N GLU A 104 24.26 1.80 -6.18
CA GLU A 104 23.92 3.22 -6.03
C GLU A 104 22.92 3.45 -4.87
N PHE A 105 21.93 2.57 -4.73
CA PHE A 105 20.97 2.64 -3.63
C PHE A 105 21.63 2.39 -2.28
N GLU A 106 22.48 1.37 -2.17
CA GLU A 106 23.22 1.08 -0.94
C GLU A 106 24.18 2.22 -0.55
N GLN A 107 24.77 2.89 -1.54
CA GLN A 107 25.70 4.00 -1.30
C GLN A 107 25.00 5.32 -0.92
N PHE A 108 23.90 5.69 -1.58
CA PHE A 108 23.31 7.03 -1.47
C PHE A 108 22.07 7.11 -0.57
N LEU A 109 21.21 6.07 -0.53
CA LEU A 109 19.98 6.11 0.26
C LEU A 109 20.22 6.33 1.77
N PRO A 110 21.24 5.71 2.42
CA PRO A 110 21.51 5.94 3.83
C PRO A 110 21.80 7.41 4.17
N LYS A 111 22.41 8.17 3.25
CA LYS A 111 22.70 9.61 3.43
C LYS A 111 21.44 10.46 3.56
N TYR A 112 20.30 9.94 3.09
CA TYR A 112 18.98 10.57 3.16
C TYR A 112 18.09 9.97 4.27
N GLY A 113 18.63 9.09 5.13
CA GLY A 113 17.89 8.43 6.19
C GLY A 113 17.05 7.24 5.72
N LEU A 114 17.28 6.76 4.50
CA LEU A 114 16.66 5.57 3.91
C LEU A 114 17.57 4.35 4.14
N THR A 115 17.79 3.99 5.41
CA THR A 115 18.76 2.95 5.82
C THR A 115 18.21 1.53 5.72
N ASP A 116 16.90 1.36 5.84
CA ASP A 116 16.21 0.07 5.83
C ASP A 116 15.39 0.00 4.55
N PHE A 117 16.09 -0.01 3.41
CA PHE A 117 15.46 0.08 2.09
C PHE A 117 15.18 -1.29 1.45
N TYR A 118 16.02 -2.28 1.73
CA TYR A 118 15.84 -3.65 1.25
C TYR A 118 15.25 -4.54 2.33
N TYR A 119 14.43 -5.50 1.91
CA TYR A 119 13.89 -6.54 2.78
C TYR A 119 13.91 -7.88 2.08
N ARG A 120 13.92 -8.97 2.85
CA ARG A 120 13.85 -10.32 2.30
C ARG A 120 12.44 -10.57 1.76
N GLY A 121 12.30 -10.64 0.45
CA GLY A 121 11.06 -10.92 -0.26
C GLY A 121 11.05 -12.31 -0.90
N PHE A 122 9.92 -12.65 -1.52
CA PHE A 122 9.75 -13.84 -2.34
C PHE A 122 9.30 -13.43 -3.73
N LEU A 123 9.89 -14.08 -4.73
CA LEU A 123 9.62 -13.84 -6.13
C LEU A 123 9.18 -15.14 -6.79
N LEU A 124 8.06 -15.09 -7.48
CA LEU A 124 7.66 -16.13 -8.40
C LEU A 124 8.33 -15.88 -9.76
N LEU A 125 9.05 -16.89 -10.23
CA LEU A 125 9.58 -16.97 -11.59
C LEU A 125 8.69 -17.95 -12.35
N HIS A 126 7.98 -17.45 -13.36
CA HIS A 126 7.04 -18.23 -14.15
C HIS A 126 7.39 -18.11 -15.64
N GLY A 127 7.61 -19.25 -16.28
CA GLY A 127 8.04 -19.31 -17.68
C GLY A 127 9.38 -18.61 -17.92
N HIS A 128 9.50 -17.94 -19.07
CA HIS A 128 10.78 -17.38 -19.53
C HIS A 128 11.09 -15.98 -18.98
N SER A 129 10.06 -15.18 -18.68
CA SER A 129 10.25 -13.73 -18.40
C SER A 129 9.35 -13.18 -17.30
N SER A 130 8.30 -13.90 -16.89
CA SER A 130 7.36 -13.37 -15.90
C SER A 130 7.95 -13.51 -14.50
N ARG A 131 8.20 -12.37 -13.86
CA ARG A 131 8.73 -12.24 -12.51
C ARG A 131 7.74 -11.43 -11.70
N VAL A 132 7.17 -12.01 -10.64
CA VAL A 132 6.17 -11.31 -9.82
C VAL A 132 6.54 -11.45 -8.35
N SER A 133 6.69 -10.33 -7.64
CA SER A 133 6.99 -10.35 -6.20
C SER A 133 5.72 -10.65 -5.40
N ALA A 134 5.88 -11.29 -4.25
CA ALA A 134 4.76 -11.55 -3.36
C ALA A 134 4.06 -10.24 -2.92
N ALA A 135 4.82 -9.16 -2.75
CA ALA A 135 4.26 -7.85 -2.43
C ALA A 135 3.41 -7.28 -3.58
N ASP A 136 3.88 -7.38 -4.82
CA ASP A 136 3.15 -6.91 -6.00
C ASP A 136 1.85 -7.70 -6.22
N VAL A 137 1.87 -9.03 -5.99
CA VAL A 137 0.64 -9.85 -5.99
C VAL A 137 -0.36 -9.32 -4.97
N VAL A 138 0.09 -9.06 -3.73
CA VAL A 138 -0.78 -8.57 -2.65
C VAL A 138 -1.37 -7.21 -3.02
N TYR A 139 -0.58 -6.29 -3.58
CA TYR A 139 -1.09 -5.00 -4.04
C TYR A 139 -2.18 -5.17 -5.09
N GLY A 140 -1.92 -5.98 -6.13
CA GLY A 140 -2.87 -6.19 -7.23
C GLY A 140 -4.16 -6.86 -6.78
N VAL A 141 -4.07 -7.96 -6.03
CA VAL A 141 -5.24 -8.72 -5.55
C VAL A 141 -6.06 -7.91 -4.55
N THR A 142 -5.41 -7.17 -3.64
CA THR A 142 -6.13 -6.29 -2.70
C THR A 142 -6.89 -5.19 -3.45
N ALA A 143 -6.28 -4.58 -4.46
CA ALA A 143 -6.95 -3.54 -5.24
C ALA A 143 -8.08 -4.07 -6.12
N LEU A 144 -8.01 -5.34 -6.54
CA LEU A 144 -9.17 -6.02 -7.13
C LEU A 144 -10.26 -6.17 -6.07
N LEU A 145 -9.98 -6.75 -4.90
CA LEU A 145 -10.99 -6.90 -3.83
C LEU A 145 -11.68 -5.57 -3.46
N GLU A 146 -10.93 -4.46 -3.51
CA GLU A 146 -11.39 -3.11 -3.19
C GLU A 146 -11.70 -2.23 -4.41
N SER A 147 -12.03 -2.83 -5.56
CA SER A 147 -12.29 -2.04 -6.75
C SER A 147 -13.57 -1.23 -6.64
N PHE A 148 -13.54 -0.04 -7.23
CA PHE A 148 -14.71 0.83 -7.41
C PHE A 148 -15.81 0.08 -8.17
N VAL A 149 -16.99 -0.02 -7.55
CA VAL A 149 -18.18 -0.54 -8.21
C VAL A 149 -18.67 0.60 -9.12
N GLU A 150 -18.67 0.38 -10.44
CA GLU A 150 -19.55 1.15 -11.31
C GLU A 150 -20.98 0.91 -10.84
N SER A 151 -21.90 1.84 -11.04
CA SER A 151 -23.24 1.89 -10.43
C SER A 151 -24.21 0.72 -10.74
N ASP A 152 -23.70 -0.45 -11.12
CA ASP A 152 -24.41 -1.65 -11.54
C ASP A 152 -24.66 -2.69 -10.42
N GLY A 153 -24.31 -2.36 -9.16
CA GLY A 153 -24.64 -3.22 -8.02
C GLY A 153 -23.90 -4.55 -8.00
N SER A 154 -22.69 -4.62 -8.57
CA SER A 154 -21.80 -5.76 -8.44
C SER A 154 -21.53 -6.11 -6.96
N CYS A 155 -21.99 -7.29 -6.55
CA CYS A 155 -21.84 -7.81 -5.18
C CYS A 155 -20.37 -8.11 -4.85
N ALA A 156 -19.97 -7.92 -3.59
CA ALA A 156 -18.64 -8.29 -3.07
C ALA A 156 -18.20 -9.72 -3.45
N SER A 157 -19.16 -10.64 -3.65
CA SER A 157 -18.90 -12.00 -4.13
C SER A 157 -18.31 -12.08 -5.55
N LYS A 158 -18.75 -11.21 -6.47
CA LYS A 158 -18.19 -11.12 -7.82
C LYS A 158 -16.75 -10.65 -7.76
N GLN A 159 -16.49 -9.64 -6.95
CA GLN A 159 -15.15 -9.08 -6.82
C GLN A 159 -14.16 -10.05 -6.18
N PHE A 160 -14.63 -10.84 -5.21
CA PHE A 160 -13.87 -11.96 -4.68
C PHE A 160 -13.50 -12.96 -5.77
N GLY A 161 -14.44 -13.35 -6.64
CA GLY A 161 -14.17 -14.25 -7.77
C GLY A 161 -13.13 -13.68 -8.75
N VAL A 162 -13.19 -12.39 -9.06
CA VAL A 162 -12.19 -11.71 -9.92
C VAL A 162 -10.80 -11.71 -9.27
N ALA A 163 -10.72 -11.38 -7.98
CA ALA A 163 -9.47 -11.37 -7.24
C ALA A 163 -8.88 -12.78 -7.08
N TYR A 164 -9.73 -13.78 -6.84
CA TYR A 164 -9.34 -15.19 -6.79
C TYR A 164 -8.80 -15.67 -8.15
N ASP A 165 -9.48 -15.33 -9.23
CA ASP A 165 -9.04 -15.64 -10.58
C ASP A 165 -7.66 -15.03 -10.90
N ALA A 166 -7.35 -13.85 -10.37
CA ALA A 166 -6.06 -13.18 -10.56
C ALA A 166 -4.88 -13.90 -9.87
N LEU A 167 -5.15 -14.84 -8.95
CA LEU A 167 -4.11 -15.71 -8.37
C LEU A 167 -3.74 -16.87 -9.30
N SER A 168 -4.50 -17.11 -10.37
CA SER A 168 -4.19 -18.16 -11.35
C SER A 168 -3.05 -17.74 -12.26
N LEU A 169 -2.05 -18.62 -12.41
CA LEU A 169 -0.92 -18.43 -13.34
C LEU A 169 -1.36 -18.34 -14.81
N SER A 170 -2.54 -18.84 -15.15
CA SER A 170 -3.13 -18.73 -16.49
C SER A 170 -3.85 -17.41 -16.77
N LYS A 171 -4.02 -16.54 -15.75
CA LYS A 171 -4.82 -15.30 -15.85
C LYS A 171 -4.04 -14.07 -15.33
N LEU A 172 -2.74 -13.98 -15.65
CA LEU A 172 -1.86 -12.91 -15.18
C LEU A 172 -2.31 -11.51 -15.61
N GLU A 173 -3.00 -11.38 -16.74
CA GLU A 173 -3.62 -10.13 -17.19
C GLU A 173 -4.61 -9.53 -16.17
N LYS A 174 -5.34 -10.36 -15.41
CA LYS A 174 -6.23 -9.89 -14.34
C LYS A 174 -5.43 -9.32 -13.18
N LEU A 175 -4.30 -9.96 -12.87
CA LEU A 175 -3.40 -9.48 -11.83
C LEU A 175 -2.78 -8.14 -12.22
N GLU A 176 -2.33 -7.99 -13.47
CA GLU A 176 -1.83 -6.73 -14.01
C GLU A 176 -2.88 -5.62 -13.88
N LEU A 177 -4.15 -5.87 -14.25
CA LEU A 177 -5.25 -4.93 -14.06
C LEU A 177 -5.40 -4.51 -12.58
N GLY A 178 -5.30 -5.48 -11.67
CA GLY A 178 -5.27 -5.22 -10.23
C GLY A 178 -4.12 -4.32 -9.80
N MET A 179 -2.91 -4.57 -10.31
CA MET A 179 -1.73 -3.73 -10.03
C MET A 179 -1.92 -2.30 -10.54
N GLN A 180 -2.52 -2.12 -11.72
CA GLN A 180 -2.88 -0.79 -12.24
C GLN A 180 -3.91 -0.08 -11.35
N HIS A 181 -4.86 -0.81 -10.75
CA HIS A 181 -5.78 -0.25 -9.76
C HIS A 181 -5.05 0.14 -8.46
N ALA A 182 -4.12 -0.69 -8.00
CA ALA A 182 -3.32 -0.41 -6.81
C ALA A 182 -2.47 0.86 -6.96
N ILE A 183 -1.92 1.10 -8.16
CA ILE A 183 -1.21 2.35 -8.50
C ILE A 183 -2.14 3.56 -8.29
N LYS A 184 -3.37 3.52 -8.84
CA LYS A 184 -4.35 4.61 -8.69
C LYS A 184 -4.69 4.88 -7.22
N ILE A 185 -4.92 3.82 -6.44
CA ILE A 185 -5.20 3.94 -5.00
C ILE A 185 -4.00 4.57 -4.27
N GLN A 186 -2.77 4.13 -4.55
CA GLN A 186 -1.58 4.70 -3.90
C GLN A 186 -1.36 6.18 -4.26
N MET A 187 -1.61 6.56 -5.51
CA MET A 187 -1.57 7.96 -5.92
C MET A 187 -2.61 8.80 -5.16
N ALA A 188 -3.83 8.28 -4.97
CA ALA A 188 -4.86 8.94 -4.17
C ALA A 188 -4.43 9.07 -2.69
N ILE A 189 -3.81 8.03 -2.11
CA ILE A 189 -3.23 8.09 -0.76
C ILE A 189 -2.21 9.23 -0.66
N LEU A 190 -1.28 9.32 -1.61
CA LEU A 190 -0.26 10.36 -1.59
C LEU A 190 -0.87 11.76 -1.75
N ARG A 191 -1.81 11.95 -2.68
CA ARG A 191 -2.47 13.24 -2.94
C ARG A 191 -3.25 13.74 -1.73
N GLN A 192 -4.18 12.92 -1.24
CA GLN A 192 -4.99 13.28 -0.06
C GLN A 192 -4.13 13.39 1.19
N GLY A 193 -3.09 12.55 1.31
CA GLY A 193 -2.17 12.59 2.44
C GLY A 193 -1.37 13.89 2.44
N SER A 194 -0.85 14.28 1.28
CA SER A 194 -0.15 15.56 1.07
C SER A 194 -1.06 16.73 1.42
N ALA A 195 -2.30 16.74 0.93
CA ALA A 195 -3.29 17.77 1.23
C ALA A 195 -3.59 17.85 2.74
N ALA A 196 -3.79 16.72 3.42
CA ALA A 196 -4.04 16.67 4.85
C ALA A 196 -2.85 17.14 5.71
N ILE A 197 -1.62 16.85 5.28
CA ILE A 197 -0.39 17.22 6.02
C ILE A 197 -0.03 18.70 5.85
N THR A 198 -0.34 19.28 4.68
CA THR A 198 0.03 20.65 4.32
C THR A 198 -1.04 21.66 4.72
N LYS A 199 -2.32 21.33 4.55
CA LYS A 199 -3.43 22.21 4.91
C LYS A 199 -3.61 22.25 6.43
N LYS A 200 -3.35 23.43 7.02
CA LYS A 200 -3.47 23.66 8.46
C LYS A 200 -4.91 23.34 8.92
N GLY A 201 -5.03 22.51 9.95
CA GLY A 201 -6.30 22.16 10.55
C GLY A 201 -7.03 20.98 9.88
N SER A 202 -6.54 20.41 8.77
CA SER A 202 -7.12 19.18 8.20
C SER A 202 -7.02 17.99 9.15
N ILE A 203 -5.89 17.85 9.84
CA ILE A 203 -5.70 16.84 10.88
C ILE A 203 -5.98 17.49 12.24
N ARG A 204 -7.03 17.05 12.91
CA ARG A 204 -7.40 17.51 14.25
C ARG A 204 -6.72 16.62 15.28
N SER A 205 -5.95 17.23 16.19
CA SER A 205 -5.25 16.49 17.24
C SER A 205 -5.94 16.69 18.57
N GLY A 206 -6.67 15.68 19.04
CA GLY A 206 -7.21 15.62 20.39
C GLY A 206 -6.18 15.16 21.43
N GLY A 207 -6.61 15.03 22.69
CA GLY A 207 -5.78 14.48 23.77
C GLY A 207 -5.36 13.04 23.47
N LYS A 208 -6.36 12.17 23.29
CA LYS A 208 -6.21 10.71 23.17
C LYS A 208 -5.84 10.22 21.76
N PHE A 209 -6.44 10.79 20.72
CA PHE A 209 -6.20 10.42 19.32
C PHE A 209 -6.23 11.64 18.39
N ARG A 210 -5.81 11.42 17.15
CA ARG A 210 -5.97 12.36 16.02
C ARG A 210 -7.10 11.91 15.13
N TRP A 211 -7.73 12.83 14.42
CA TRP A 211 -8.68 12.45 13.39
C TRP A 211 -8.60 13.36 12.16
N VAL A 212 -9.01 12.81 11.02
CA VAL A 212 -9.05 13.48 9.73
C VAL A 212 -10.31 13.05 8.99
N LYS A 213 -10.89 13.99 8.24
CA LYS A 213 -12.09 13.79 7.44
C LYS A 213 -11.72 13.90 5.96
N LEU A 214 -12.15 12.93 5.15
CA LEU A 214 -12.07 12.96 3.71
C LEU A 214 -13.45 13.28 3.14
N GLU A 215 -13.56 14.44 2.50
CA GLU A 215 -14.79 14.94 1.87
C GLU A 215 -14.64 15.12 0.35
N ASP A 216 -13.43 15.00 -0.20
CA ASP A 216 -13.12 15.31 -1.59
C ASP A 216 -13.58 14.22 -2.57
N SER A 217 -14.42 14.57 -3.53
CA SER A 217 -15.26 13.66 -4.31
C SER A 217 -14.53 12.71 -5.27
N ALA A 218 -13.32 13.02 -5.72
CA ALA A 218 -12.61 12.20 -6.71
C ALA A 218 -11.84 11.05 -6.05
N ASP A 219 -11.01 11.36 -5.05
CA ASP A 219 -10.16 10.37 -4.38
C ASP A 219 -10.93 9.57 -3.31
N THR A 220 -12.02 10.10 -2.74
CA THR A 220 -12.89 9.35 -1.80
C THR A 220 -13.52 8.11 -2.43
N LYS A 221 -13.67 8.06 -3.77
CA LYS A 221 -14.10 6.85 -4.47
C LYS A 221 -13.06 5.72 -4.40
N LEU A 222 -11.78 6.07 -4.32
CA LEU A 222 -10.67 5.13 -4.23
C LEU A 222 -10.33 4.79 -2.78
N LEU A 223 -10.48 5.76 -1.87
CA LEU A 223 -10.15 5.62 -0.45
C LEU A 223 -11.36 5.21 0.41
N GLY A 224 -12.56 5.11 -0.17
CA GLY A 224 -13.79 4.70 0.51
C GLY A 224 -13.88 3.21 0.85
N TYR A 225 -12.78 2.46 0.66
CA TYR A 225 -12.67 1.05 0.98
C TYR A 225 -11.83 0.83 2.25
N PRO A 226 -12.14 -0.19 3.08
CA PRO A 226 -11.51 -0.33 4.40
C PRO A 226 -9.99 -0.46 4.41
N GLN A 227 -9.37 -1.29 3.57
CA GLN A 227 -7.90 -1.40 3.50
C GLN A 227 -7.28 -0.20 2.82
N ALA A 228 -7.90 0.38 1.78
CA ALA A 228 -7.42 1.63 1.17
C ALA A 228 -7.36 2.77 2.21
N LEU A 229 -8.43 2.95 3.00
CA LEU A 229 -8.47 3.95 4.07
C LEU A 229 -7.50 3.62 5.21
N THR A 230 -7.31 2.33 5.52
CA THR A 230 -6.31 1.87 6.50
C THR A 230 -4.88 2.23 6.07
N LYS A 231 -4.53 1.97 4.80
CA LYS A 231 -3.22 2.34 4.22
C LYS A 231 -3.01 3.85 4.24
N PHE A 232 -4.04 4.63 3.87
CA PHE A 232 -4.02 6.09 3.98
C PHE A 232 -3.73 6.56 5.42
N SER A 233 -4.39 5.93 6.39
CA SER A 233 -4.24 6.27 7.81
C SER A 233 -2.81 5.99 8.30
N TYR A 234 -2.24 4.84 7.95
CA TYR A 234 -0.85 4.53 8.28
C TYR A 234 0.14 5.49 7.62
N PHE A 235 -0.08 5.86 6.36
CA PHE A 235 0.73 6.85 5.67
C PHE A 235 0.76 8.19 6.42
N LEU A 236 -0.40 8.68 6.88
CA LEU A 236 -0.47 9.90 7.68
C LEU A 236 0.26 9.77 9.02
N MET A 237 0.11 8.64 9.71
CA MET A 237 0.82 8.40 10.98
C MET A 237 2.34 8.43 10.79
N ASP A 238 2.84 7.75 9.75
CA ASP A 238 4.26 7.72 9.41
C ASP A 238 4.76 9.12 9.02
N ALA A 239 4.00 9.85 8.20
CA ALA A 239 4.34 11.22 7.80
C ALA A 239 4.40 12.19 8.99
N LEU A 240 3.44 12.11 9.91
CA LEU A 240 3.41 12.93 11.12
C LEU A 240 4.59 12.60 12.04
N ARG A 241 4.96 11.31 12.15
CA ARG A 241 6.15 10.87 12.90
C ARG A 241 7.42 11.49 12.31
N GLU A 242 7.61 11.45 11.00
CA GLU A 242 8.77 12.06 10.31
C GLU A 242 8.77 13.61 10.38
N LYS A 243 7.62 14.22 10.68
CA LYS A 243 7.53 15.65 11.04
C LYS A 243 7.82 15.93 12.53
N GLY A 244 8.14 14.91 13.32
CA GLY A 244 8.45 15.04 14.75
C GLY A 244 7.22 15.08 15.66
N ALA A 245 6.02 14.74 15.15
CA ALA A 245 4.83 14.69 16.00
C ALA A 245 4.84 13.45 16.90
N LYS A 246 4.36 13.59 18.14
CA LYS A 246 4.17 12.45 19.07
C LYS A 246 3.29 11.37 18.43
N MET A 247 3.64 10.10 18.56
CA MET A 247 2.76 9.00 18.12
C MET A 247 1.44 9.04 18.89
N LYS A 248 0.33 9.10 18.17
CA LYS A 248 -1.04 8.98 18.69
C LYS A 248 -1.85 8.12 17.73
N PRO A 249 -2.84 7.36 18.21
CA PRO A 249 -3.82 6.72 17.35
C PRO A 249 -4.48 7.72 16.39
N LEU A 250 -4.89 7.26 15.21
CA LEU A 250 -5.51 8.07 14.18
C LEU A 250 -6.85 7.46 13.77
N VAL A 251 -7.88 8.29 13.70
CA VAL A 251 -9.20 7.96 13.16
C VAL A 251 -9.38 8.67 11.83
N CYS A 252 -9.60 7.92 10.75
CA CYS A 252 -9.94 8.48 9.45
C CYS A 252 -11.43 8.27 9.17
N VAL A 253 -12.11 9.34 8.76
CA VAL A 253 -13.53 9.36 8.43
C VAL A 253 -13.65 9.65 6.94
N CYS A 254 -14.22 8.73 6.15
CA CYS A 254 -14.37 8.84 4.71
C CYS A 254 -15.85 8.80 4.31
N TYR A 255 -16.31 9.86 3.65
CA TYR A 255 -17.66 9.96 3.11
C TYR A 255 -17.63 9.29 1.73
N ALA A 256 -18.01 8.01 1.68
CA ALA A 256 -18.08 7.25 0.44
C ALA A 256 -19.30 7.69 -0.41
N GLN A 257 -19.42 7.12 -1.60
CA GLN A 257 -20.30 7.57 -2.70
C GLN A 257 -21.78 7.80 -2.30
N GLU A 258 -22.29 7.08 -1.30
CA GLU A 258 -23.60 7.32 -0.69
C GLU A 258 -23.46 8.29 0.49
N ARG A 259 -23.91 9.54 0.31
CA ARG A 259 -23.78 10.62 1.32
C ARG A 259 -24.39 10.28 2.70
N ASN A 260 -25.14 9.20 2.81
CA ASN A 260 -25.80 8.77 4.03
C ASN A 260 -24.94 7.85 4.90
N LYS A 261 -24.00 7.08 4.33
CA LYS A 261 -23.14 6.16 5.10
C LYS A 261 -21.68 6.61 5.02
N VAL A 262 -20.96 6.43 6.12
CA VAL A 262 -19.59 6.91 6.31
C VAL A 262 -18.74 5.77 6.81
N LEU A 263 -17.62 5.52 6.14
CA LEU A 263 -16.61 4.56 6.58
C LEU A 263 -15.66 5.25 7.56
N ILE A 264 -15.47 4.65 8.73
CA ILE A 264 -14.52 5.10 9.74
C ILE A 264 -13.53 3.98 10.03
N VAL A 265 -12.25 4.33 10.03
CA VAL A 265 -11.14 3.42 10.32
C VAL A 265 -10.29 3.99 11.44
N GLY A 266 -10.01 3.17 12.46
CA GLY A 266 -9.14 3.51 13.58
C GLY A 266 -7.82 2.74 13.52
N VAL A 267 -6.69 3.43 13.42
CA VAL A 267 -5.37 2.80 13.42
C VAL A 267 -4.52 3.25 14.61
N CYS A 268 -3.79 2.29 15.17
CA CYS A 268 -2.77 2.53 16.19
C CYS A 268 -1.37 2.38 15.60
N GLY A 269 -0.34 2.87 16.30
CA GLY A 269 1.04 2.62 15.88
C GLY A 269 1.27 1.11 15.73
N LYS A 270 2.06 0.71 14.72
CA LYS A 270 2.32 -0.70 14.43
C LYS A 270 2.78 -1.39 15.73
N PRO A 271 2.04 -2.41 16.23
CA PRO A 271 2.41 -3.09 17.45
C PRO A 271 3.81 -3.67 17.29
N ARG A 272 4.66 -3.48 18.28
CA ARG A 272 5.96 -4.18 18.32
C ARG A 272 5.68 -5.68 18.46
N LEU A 273 6.56 -6.52 17.93
CA LEU A 273 6.49 -7.96 18.17
C LEU A 273 6.47 -8.20 19.69
N GLY A 274 5.43 -8.88 20.20
CA GLY A 274 5.21 -9.07 21.65
C GLY A 274 4.46 -7.93 22.36
N ALA A 275 3.84 -7.00 21.63
CA ALA A 275 2.96 -6.00 22.24
C ALA A 275 1.77 -6.67 22.93
N VAL A 276 1.60 -6.38 24.22
CA VAL A 276 0.52 -6.93 25.07
C VAL A 276 -0.85 -6.32 24.72
N GLN A 277 -0.86 -5.12 24.13
CA GLN A 277 -2.08 -4.37 23.84
C GLN A 277 -2.25 -4.17 22.33
N GLY A 278 -3.35 -4.71 21.80
CA GLY A 278 -3.75 -4.58 20.40
C GLY A 278 -4.46 -3.25 20.10
N ASN A 279 -5.14 -3.20 18.96
CA ASN A 279 -5.90 -2.03 18.56
C ASN A 279 -7.18 -1.89 19.41
N ALA A 280 -7.22 -0.89 20.31
CA ALA A 280 -8.35 -0.64 21.20
C ALA A 280 -9.60 -0.09 20.48
N PHE A 281 -9.48 0.36 19.23
CA PHE A 281 -10.59 0.98 18.52
C PHE A 281 -11.77 0.03 18.30
N GLY A 282 -11.58 -1.28 18.20
CA GLY A 282 -12.71 -2.17 17.93
C GLY A 282 -13.74 -2.24 19.05
N ILE A 283 -13.29 -2.29 20.31
CA ILE A 283 -14.19 -2.22 21.45
C ILE A 283 -14.75 -0.80 21.59
N ALA A 284 -13.90 0.23 21.41
CA ALA A 284 -14.31 1.61 21.56
C ALA A 284 -15.34 2.05 20.51
N PHE A 285 -15.22 1.60 19.26
CA PHE A 285 -16.15 1.90 18.17
C PHE A 285 -17.52 1.26 18.42
N ARG A 286 -17.56 -0.03 18.78
CA ARG A 286 -18.81 -0.72 19.14
C ARG A 286 -19.53 0.01 20.27
N ASN A 287 -18.86 0.24 21.39
CA ASN A 287 -19.47 0.88 22.56
C ASN A 287 -19.94 2.31 22.26
N ALA A 288 -19.15 3.08 21.50
CA ALA A 288 -19.53 4.43 21.11
C ALA A 288 -20.73 4.45 20.16
N ALA A 289 -20.83 3.49 19.23
CA ALA A 289 -21.95 3.39 18.29
C ALA A 289 -23.24 2.89 18.95
N GLU A 290 -23.15 1.95 19.90
CA GLU A 290 -24.31 1.50 20.70
C GLU A 290 -24.91 2.65 21.52
N GLU A 291 -24.08 3.53 22.08
CA GLU A 291 -24.53 4.68 22.87
C GLU A 291 -25.11 5.84 22.04
N THR A 292 -24.78 5.93 20.74
CA THR A 292 -25.43 6.92 19.87
C THR A 292 -26.82 6.47 19.42
N GLY A 293 -27.14 5.18 19.51
CA GLY A 293 -28.40 4.61 19.02
C GLY A 293 -28.55 4.67 17.50
N ALA A 294 -27.48 4.98 16.77
CA ALA A 294 -27.49 5.08 15.32
C ALA A 294 -27.34 3.71 14.64
N GLU A 295 -27.82 3.58 13.41
CA GLU A 295 -27.57 2.38 12.62
C GLU A 295 -26.08 2.30 12.24
N PHE A 296 -25.47 1.17 12.53
CA PHE A 296 -24.06 0.94 12.24
C PHE A 296 -23.82 -0.47 11.70
N PHE A 297 -22.74 -0.62 10.94
CA PHE A 297 -22.24 -1.92 10.52
C PHE A 297 -20.80 -2.09 11.02
N HIS A 298 -20.60 -3.08 11.88
CA HIS A 298 -19.35 -3.36 12.59
C HIS A 298 -19.00 -4.86 12.60
N GLU A 299 -19.54 -5.60 11.64
CA GLU A 299 -19.25 -7.02 11.40
C GLU A 299 -18.29 -7.17 10.21
N LEU A 300 -17.26 -6.34 10.21
CA LEU A 300 -16.20 -6.37 9.20
C LEU A 300 -15.07 -7.32 9.65
N PHE A 301 -14.22 -7.72 8.70
CA PHE A 301 -13.06 -8.57 8.98
C PHE A 301 -12.13 -8.02 10.07
N GLU A 302 -11.98 -6.69 10.13
CA GLU A 302 -11.22 -6.01 11.16
C GLU A 302 -12.16 -5.26 12.10
N SER A 303 -11.99 -5.50 13.40
CA SER A 303 -12.78 -4.84 14.44
C SER A 303 -12.56 -3.32 14.47
N SER A 304 -11.47 -2.80 13.91
CA SER A 304 -11.20 -1.36 13.91
C SER A 304 -11.81 -0.58 12.75
N TRP A 305 -12.78 -1.18 12.05
CA TRP A 305 -13.53 -0.55 10.97
C TRP A 305 -15.01 -0.49 11.34
N ILE A 306 -15.66 0.64 11.08
CA ILE A 306 -17.09 0.81 11.31
C ILE A 306 -17.71 1.63 10.17
N VAL A 307 -18.92 1.25 9.76
CA VAL A 307 -19.76 2.08 8.87
C VAL A 307 -20.91 2.65 9.69
N LEU A 308 -21.13 3.96 9.60
CA LEU A 308 -22.14 4.69 10.37
C LEU A 308 -22.96 5.58 9.45
N ASP A 309 -24.16 5.96 9.90
CA ASP A 309 -24.88 7.07 9.29
C ASP A 309 -24.12 8.39 9.43
N ALA A 310 -24.08 9.17 8.35
CA ALA A 310 -23.38 10.45 8.28
C ALA A 310 -23.84 11.45 9.35
N VAL A 311 -25.13 11.39 9.72
CA VAL A 311 -25.72 12.24 10.77
C VAL A 311 -25.19 11.90 12.17
N ALA A 312 -24.77 10.65 12.40
CA ALA A 312 -24.30 10.16 13.69
C ALA A 312 -22.80 10.38 13.93
N VAL A 313 -22.04 10.80 12.91
CA VAL A 313 -20.57 10.94 13.01
C VAL A 313 -20.16 11.89 14.14
N ASN A 314 -20.85 13.03 14.30
CA ASN A 314 -20.48 14.01 15.34
C ASN A 314 -20.71 13.47 16.76
N SER A 315 -21.88 12.88 17.02
CA SER A 315 -22.19 12.27 18.33
C SER A 315 -21.26 11.09 18.61
N PHE A 316 -20.97 10.28 17.60
CA PHE A 316 -20.03 9.16 17.68
C PHE A 316 -18.62 9.62 18.08
N MET A 317 -18.08 10.67 17.43
CA MET A 317 -16.74 11.18 17.74
C MET A 317 -16.64 11.76 19.16
N ILE A 318 -17.73 12.35 19.67
CA ILE A 318 -17.83 12.81 21.07
C ILE A 318 -17.74 11.60 22.02
N ARG A 319 -18.59 10.59 21.82
CA ARG A 319 -18.60 9.37 22.65
C ARG A 319 -17.27 8.60 22.58
N LEU A 320 -16.69 8.49 21.40
CA LEU A 320 -15.40 7.83 21.20
C LEU A 320 -14.29 8.49 22.04
N THR A 321 -14.34 9.82 22.21
CA THR A 321 -13.39 10.55 23.05
C THR A 321 -13.51 10.19 24.53
N GLU A 322 -14.70 9.81 24.99
CA GLU A 322 -14.95 9.36 26.36
C GLU A 322 -14.43 7.93 26.57
N LYS A 323 -14.49 7.06 25.55
CA LYS A 323 -14.16 5.61 25.64
C LYS A 323 -12.69 5.23 25.48
N LEU A 324 -11.89 6.05 24.80
CA LEU A 324 -10.44 5.82 24.63
C LEU A 324 -9.61 6.28 25.82
#